data_AF-A0A3S3QL86-F1
#
_entry.id   AF-A0A3S3QL86-F1
#
_cell.length_a   1.000
_cell.length_b   1.000
_cell.length_c   1.000
_cell.angle_alpha   90.00
_cell.angle_beta   90.00
_cell.angle_gamma   90.00
#
_symmetry.space_group_name_H-M   'P 1'
#
loop_
_entity.id
_entity.type
_entity.pdbx_description
1 polymer ?
#
loop_
_entity_poly.entity_id
_entity_poly.type
_entity_poly.pdbx_seq_one_letter_code
_entity_poly.pdbx_strand_id
1 'polypeptide(L)'
;MTKLLDEEIEEDEQFWNQDALKEEENDDNYEEEAEVADEFDSDFDEDEPEPDDEVENDADDRVQVKKRLIFPGKPVTKKKKNKKVLSKLEKILKDDKPLDIKESNVAEHQGNTDDLEGERTVRKSTRTLVIVRQAERDAIKAALQASMKPIKRRKEGEEKRMTQEEMLSEAAQTEIMNLRNLERMLAREEEVKKRAVVHKEVYSGPQIRYTYKNDKSFLEFSKGLSFQSEICTTPASCK
;
A
#
# COMPACT_ATOMS: atom_id res chain seq x y z
N MET A 1 -30.60 0.18 16.55
CA MET A 1 -30.13 -1.02 17.27
C MET A 1 -31.13 -2.15 17.12
N THR A 2 -32.40 -2.01 17.53
CA THR A 2 -33.39 -3.10 17.31
C THR A 2 -33.60 -3.42 15.84
N LYS A 3 -33.80 -2.41 14.98
CA LYS A 3 -33.92 -2.61 13.52
C LYS A 3 -32.73 -3.30 12.86
N LEU A 4 -31.51 -3.05 13.34
CA LEU A 4 -30.31 -3.68 12.79
C LEU A 4 -30.21 -5.15 13.20
N LEU A 5 -30.73 -5.50 14.38
CA LEU A 5 -30.79 -6.88 14.85
C LEU A 5 -31.92 -7.66 14.16
N ASP A 6 -33.04 -6.98 13.87
CA ASP A 6 -34.14 -7.57 13.10
C ASP A 6 -33.70 -7.83 11.64
N GLU A 7 -32.98 -6.88 11.03
CA GLU A 7 -32.37 -7.03 9.69
C GLU A 7 -31.33 -8.17 9.65
N GLU A 8 -30.46 -8.32 10.67
CA GLU A 8 -29.49 -9.42 10.77
C GLU A 8 -30.17 -10.80 10.81
N ILE A 9 -31.27 -10.93 11.56
CA ILE A 9 -32.01 -12.20 11.67
C ILE A 9 -32.74 -12.52 10.37
N GLU A 10 -33.34 -11.53 9.72
CA GLU A 10 -34.01 -11.71 8.43
C GLU A 10 -33.02 -12.14 7.32
N GLU A 11 -31.82 -11.54 7.30
CA GLU A 11 -30.74 -11.90 6.37
C GLU A 11 -30.20 -13.32 6.64
N ASP A 12 -30.00 -13.68 7.91
CA ASP A 12 -29.58 -15.02 8.30
C ASP A 12 -30.61 -16.08 7.89
N GLU A 13 -31.90 -15.84 8.16
CA GLU A 13 -32.97 -16.74 7.73
C GLU A 13 -33.03 -16.87 6.21
N GLN A 14 -32.85 -15.78 5.47
CA GLN A 14 -32.83 -15.82 4.00
C GLN A 14 -31.64 -16.60 3.46
N PHE A 15 -30.47 -16.47 4.09
CA PHE A 15 -29.27 -17.21 3.71
C PHE A 15 -29.40 -18.71 4.00
N TRP A 16 -29.82 -19.10 5.21
CA TRP A 16 -29.88 -20.50 5.65
C TRP A 16 -31.06 -21.28 5.08
N ASN A 17 -32.16 -20.61 4.70
CA ASN A 17 -33.32 -21.29 4.11
C ASN A 17 -33.21 -21.55 2.59
N GLN A 18 -32.02 -21.36 2.00
CA GLN A 18 -31.75 -21.74 0.61
C GLN A 18 -31.84 -23.26 0.43
N ASP A 19 -32.49 -23.69 -0.66
CA ASP A 19 -32.68 -25.12 -0.94
C ASP A 19 -31.34 -25.86 -1.11
N ALA A 20 -30.30 -25.19 -1.61
CA ALA A 20 -28.95 -25.74 -1.75
C ALA A 20 -28.24 -26.05 -0.43
N LEU A 21 -28.70 -25.50 0.71
CA LEU A 21 -28.13 -25.75 2.04
C LEU A 21 -29.00 -26.70 2.89
N LYS A 22 -30.17 -27.10 2.39
CA LYS A 22 -31.02 -28.07 3.08
C LYS A 22 -30.48 -29.47 2.84
N GLU A 23 -30.41 -30.26 3.90
CA GLU A 23 -30.03 -31.67 3.79
C GLU A 23 -31.13 -32.43 3.01
N GLU A 24 -30.84 -32.80 1.77
CA GLU A 24 -31.71 -33.64 0.94
C GLU A 24 -31.36 -35.13 1.15
N GLU A 25 -32.38 -35.98 1.26
CA GLU A 25 -32.21 -37.43 1.47
C GLU A 25 -31.49 -38.12 0.30
N ASN A 26 -31.42 -37.46 -0.86
CA ASN A 26 -30.79 -37.94 -2.09
C ASN A 26 -29.74 -36.94 -2.64
N ASP A 27 -28.86 -36.47 -1.74
CA ASP A 27 -27.70 -35.62 -2.06
C ASP A 27 -26.51 -36.46 -2.53
N ASP A 28 -26.56 -36.89 -3.80
CA ASP A 28 -25.46 -37.59 -4.46
C ASP A 28 -24.34 -36.62 -4.88
N ASN A 29 -23.10 -37.11 -5.01
CA ASN A 29 -21.98 -36.28 -5.46
C ASN A 29 -22.25 -35.70 -6.87
N TYR A 30 -21.83 -34.45 -7.08
CA TYR A 30 -21.92 -33.78 -8.39
C TYR A 30 -21.33 -34.61 -9.53
N GLU A 31 -22.09 -34.75 -10.62
CA GLU A 31 -21.67 -35.35 -11.88
C GLU A 31 -21.43 -34.25 -12.92
N GLU A 32 -20.26 -34.25 -13.56
CA GLU A 32 -19.91 -33.27 -14.59
C GLU A 32 -20.76 -33.51 -15.84
N GLU A 33 -21.56 -32.50 -16.21
CA GLU A 33 -22.29 -32.50 -17.48
C GLU A 33 -21.30 -32.28 -18.64
N ALA A 34 -21.59 -32.87 -19.80
CA ALA A 34 -20.74 -32.70 -20.97
C ALA A 34 -20.69 -31.21 -21.37
N GLU A 35 -19.49 -30.64 -21.44
CA GLU A 35 -19.25 -29.25 -21.86
C GLU A 35 -19.88 -29.00 -23.26
N VAL A 36 -21.01 -28.32 -23.27
CA VAL A 36 -21.65 -27.85 -24.50
C VAL A 36 -20.93 -26.58 -24.93
N ALA A 37 -20.61 -26.47 -26.23
CA ALA A 37 -19.96 -25.27 -26.75
C ALA A 37 -20.83 -24.02 -26.51
N ASP A 38 -20.20 -22.94 -26.04
CA ASP A 38 -20.87 -21.66 -25.79
C ASP A 38 -21.62 -21.17 -27.03
N GLU A 39 -22.91 -20.85 -26.86
CA GLU A 39 -23.74 -20.23 -27.88
C GLU A 39 -23.60 -18.70 -27.79
N PHE A 40 -23.10 -18.08 -28.86
CA PHE A 40 -23.02 -16.63 -28.98
C PHE A 40 -24.23 -16.07 -29.70
N ASP A 41 -24.72 -14.91 -29.24
CA ASP A 41 -25.73 -14.13 -29.95
C ASP A 41 -25.20 -13.62 -31.28
N SER A 42 -26.09 -13.37 -32.24
CA SER A 42 -25.71 -12.97 -33.60
C SER A 42 -25.00 -11.60 -33.68
N ASP A 43 -25.15 -10.77 -32.66
CA ASP A 43 -24.53 -9.45 -32.52
C ASP A 43 -23.21 -9.49 -31.72
N PHE A 44 -22.75 -10.66 -31.27
CA PHE A 44 -21.49 -10.77 -30.52
C PHE A 44 -20.28 -10.25 -31.32
N ASP A 45 -20.28 -10.46 -32.63
CA ASP A 45 -19.25 -9.97 -33.55
C ASP A 45 -19.62 -8.60 -34.18
N GLU A 46 -20.77 -8.00 -33.83
CA GLU A 46 -21.14 -6.67 -34.30
C GLU A 46 -20.33 -5.62 -33.53
N ASP A 47 -19.55 -4.81 -34.26
CA ASP A 47 -18.77 -3.74 -33.65
C ASP A 47 -19.71 -2.77 -32.92
N GLU A 48 -19.49 -2.60 -31.61
CA GLU A 48 -20.15 -1.54 -30.85
C GLU A 48 -19.89 -0.18 -31.51
N PRO A 49 -20.90 0.70 -31.61
CA PRO A 49 -20.71 2.01 -32.20
C PRO A 49 -19.58 2.74 -31.47
N GLU A 50 -18.57 3.19 -32.23
CA GLU A 50 -17.50 4.01 -31.69
C GLU A 50 -18.13 5.17 -30.90
N PRO A 51 -17.76 5.38 -29.62
CA PRO A 51 -18.25 6.52 -28.89
C PRO A 51 -17.83 7.76 -29.67
N ASP A 52 -18.80 8.58 -30.06
CA ASP A 52 -18.59 9.86 -30.73
C ASP A 52 -17.51 10.63 -29.95
N ASP A 53 -16.35 10.81 -30.57
CA ASP A 53 -15.17 11.54 -30.06
C ASP A 53 -15.46 13.06 -30.01
N GLU A 54 -16.56 13.46 -29.39
CA GLU A 54 -16.90 14.83 -29.02
C GLU A 54 -17.03 14.97 -27.51
N VAL A 55 -16.05 14.42 -26.79
CA VAL A 55 -15.68 14.96 -25.48
C VAL A 55 -14.18 15.20 -25.51
N GLU A 56 -13.81 16.42 -25.90
CA GLU A 56 -12.48 17.01 -25.81
C GLU A 56 -11.99 16.91 -24.34
N ASN A 57 -11.49 15.73 -23.95
CA ASN A 57 -10.73 15.55 -22.73
C ASN A 57 -9.29 15.92 -23.05
N ASP A 58 -8.86 17.09 -22.57
CA ASP A 58 -7.46 17.53 -22.44
C ASP A 58 -6.64 16.57 -21.54
N ALA A 59 -6.58 15.29 -21.87
CA ALA A 59 -5.92 14.24 -21.10
C ALA A 59 -4.82 13.52 -21.89
N ASP A 60 -4.69 13.76 -23.20
CA ASP A 60 -3.81 12.99 -24.08
C ASP A 60 -2.34 13.44 -24.09
N ASP A 61 -1.96 14.38 -23.21
CA ASP A 61 -0.56 14.80 -23.03
C ASP A 61 0.13 14.15 -21.80
N ARG A 62 -0.48 13.11 -21.22
CA ARG A 62 0.16 12.32 -20.16
C ARG A 62 0.78 11.04 -20.71
N VAL A 63 1.94 11.22 -21.33
CA VAL A 63 2.92 10.15 -21.54
C VAL A 63 3.11 9.37 -20.23
N GLN A 64 2.71 8.10 -20.20
CA GLN A 64 2.86 7.24 -19.03
C GLN A 64 4.34 6.95 -18.76
N VAL A 65 5.02 7.86 -18.06
CA VAL A 65 6.41 7.68 -17.65
C VAL A 65 6.44 6.63 -16.54
N LYS A 66 6.82 5.39 -16.90
CA LYS A 66 7.10 4.32 -15.93
C LYS A 66 8.18 4.81 -14.94
N LYS A 67 7.77 5.19 -13.73
CA LYS A 67 8.68 5.64 -12.67
C LYS A 67 9.53 4.46 -12.19
N ARG A 68 10.81 4.43 -12.57
CA ARG A 68 11.78 3.50 -11.99
C ARG A 68 12.19 4.01 -10.61
N LEU A 69 12.11 3.16 -9.61
CA LEU A 69 12.61 3.47 -8.26
C LEU A 69 14.15 3.57 -8.31
N ILE A 70 14.68 4.78 -8.21
CA ILE A 70 16.12 5.03 -8.11
C ILE A 70 16.45 5.25 -6.63
N PHE A 71 17.22 4.34 -6.05
CA PHE A 71 17.75 4.51 -4.70
C PHE A 71 18.83 5.61 -4.69
N PRO A 72 18.80 6.56 -3.74
CA PRO A 72 19.87 7.57 -3.62
C PRO A 72 21.18 6.88 -3.24
N GLY A 73 22.21 6.99 -4.10
CA GLY A 73 23.57 6.52 -3.82
C GLY A 73 24.21 5.59 -4.86
N LYS A 74 23.55 5.25 -5.99
CA LYS A 74 24.15 4.39 -7.02
C LYS A 74 24.45 5.18 -8.31
N PRO A 75 25.72 5.31 -8.75
CA PRO A 75 26.03 5.99 -9.99
C PRO A 75 25.51 5.16 -11.18
N VAL A 76 24.65 5.79 -11.99
CA VAL A 76 24.07 5.16 -13.19
C VAL A 76 25.16 4.99 -14.23
N THR A 77 25.62 3.76 -14.45
CA THR A 77 26.62 3.48 -15.49
C THR A 77 25.97 3.60 -16.87
N LYS A 78 26.46 4.55 -17.68
CA LYS A 78 26.03 4.73 -19.07
C LYS A 78 26.48 3.51 -19.90
N LYS A 79 25.55 2.60 -20.22
CA LYS A 79 25.81 1.49 -21.14
C LYS A 79 25.98 2.03 -22.56
N LYS A 80 27.18 1.86 -23.12
CA LYS A 80 27.47 2.07 -24.54
C LYS A 80 26.72 1.01 -25.38
N LYS A 81 26.01 1.46 -26.40
CA LYS A 81 25.34 0.61 -27.40
C LYS A 81 26.40 -0.13 -28.22
N ASN A 82 26.45 -1.45 -28.15
CA ASN A 82 27.06 -2.28 -29.18
C ASN A 82 26.02 -3.29 -29.66
N LYS A 83 25.56 -3.11 -30.90
CA LYS A 83 24.86 -4.14 -31.68
C LYS A 83 25.89 -5.19 -32.10
N LYS A 84 25.55 -6.48 -32.00
CA LYS A 84 25.95 -7.54 -32.95
C LYS A 84 25.24 -8.88 -32.63
N VAL A 85 24.25 -9.16 -33.48
CA VAL A 85 23.93 -10.41 -34.21
C VAL A 85 24.30 -11.78 -33.61
N LEU A 86 23.31 -12.66 -33.71
CA LEU A 86 23.15 -14.07 -33.33
C LEU A 86 24.16 -15.08 -33.93
N SER A 87 24.21 -16.24 -33.25
CA SER A 87 24.38 -17.63 -33.74
C SER A 87 25.76 -18.32 -33.68
N LYS A 88 25.85 -19.40 -32.88
CA LYS A 88 26.31 -20.81 -33.18
C LYS A 88 26.51 -21.56 -31.85
N LEU A 89 25.60 -22.47 -31.46
CA LEU A 89 25.71 -23.94 -31.54
C LEU A 89 26.88 -24.60 -30.76
N GLU A 90 26.55 -25.08 -29.56
CA GLU A 90 26.73 -26.44 -29.01
C GLU A 90 28.10 -27.17 -28.92
N LYS A 91 28.29 -27.84 -27.76
CA LYS A 91 29.24 -28.92 -27.36
C LYS A 91 30.62 -28.42 -26.90
N ILE A 92 31.07 -28.68 -25.67
CA ILE A 92 31.63 -29.98 -25.20
C ILE A 92 31.69 -30.03 -23.65
N LEU A 93 31.06 -31.09 -23.10
CA LEU A 93 31.45 -32.02 -22.01
C LEU A 93 32.00 -31.57 -20.63
N LYS A 94 31.35 -32.20 -19.64
CA LYS A 94 31.67 -32.52 -18.23
C LYS A 94 33.16 -32.79 -17.92
N ASP A 95 33.63 -32.37 -16.72
CA ASP A 95 34.12 -33.27 -15.66
C ASP A 95 34.67 -32.55 -14.40
N ASP A 96 34.64 -33.30 -13.30
CA ASP A 96 34.85 -32.98 -11.89
C ASP A 96 36.32 -32.78 -11.41
N LYS A 97 36.52 -31.80 -10.48
CA LYS A 97 37.34 -31.77 -9.22
C LYS A 97 38.85 -32.25 -9.18
N PRO A 98 39.61 -32.08 -8.06
CA PRO A 98 40.04 -30.87 -7.31
C PRO A 98 41.56 -30.85 -6.94
N LEU A 99 41.97 -29.85 -6.13
CA LEU A 99 43.20 -29.72 -5.27
C LEU A 99 44.44 -29.02 -5.88
N ASP A 100 44.89 -27.92 -5.25
CA ASP A 100 46.08 -27.98 -4.40
C ASP A 100 46.29 -26.76 -3.48
N ILE A 101 46.70 -27.11 -2.27
CA ILE A 101 47.01 -26.27 -1.11
C ILE A 101 48.46 -25.80 -1.22
N LYS A 102 48.74 -24.51 -0.96
CA LYS A 102 50.05 -24.08 -0.45
C LYS A 102 49.87 -23.05 0.66
N GLU A 103 50.03 -23.51 1.89
CA GLU A 103 50.30 -22.70 3.06
C GLU A 103 51.82 -22.54 3.26
N SER A 104 52.27 -21.31 3.55
CA SER A 104 53.38 -20.98 4.47
C SER A 104 53.67 -19.47 4.34
N ASN A 105 53.99 -18.65 5.34
CA ASN A 105 53.77 -18.61 6.79
C ASN A 105 54.25 -17.19 7.21
N VAL A 106 53.63 -16.61 8.24
CA VAL A 106 54.17 -15.65 9.23
C VAL A 106 54.58 -14.21 8.80
N ALA A 107 53.63 -13.29 9.09
CA ALA A 107 53.70 -12.19 10.06
C ALA A 107 54.42 -10.83 9.78
N GLU A 108 53.70 -9.82 10.31
CA GLU A 108 54.10 -8.50 10.84
C GLU A 108 54.11 -7.24 9.93
N HIS A 109 52.98 -6.54 10.03
CA HIS A 109 52.88 -5.22 10.67
C HIS A 109 53.40 -3.97 9.93
N GLN A 110 52.56 -3.37 9.08
CA GLN A 110 52.36 -1.91 8.93
C GLN A 110 50.89 -1.72 8.48
N GLY A 111 50.02 -0.99 9.15
CA GLY A 111 50.26 0.32 9.74
C GLY A 111 49.88 1.38 8.72
N ASN A 112 48.59 1.72 8.71
CA ASN A 112 48.02 3.02 8.32
C ASN A 112 47.38 3.17 6.93
N THR A 113 46.12 3.58 7.03
CA THR A 113 45.46 4.63 6.24
C THR A 113 45.27 4.40 4.76
N ASP A 114 44.13 3.82 4.40
CA ASP A 114 43.41 4.26 3.21
C ASP A 114 41.91 3.94 3.36
N ASP A 115 41.12 4.96 3.68
CA ASP A 115 39.65 5.05 3.48
C ASP A 115 39.03 6.25 4.24
N LEU A 116 39.76 7.35 4.40
CA LEU A 116 39.23 8.63 4.90
C LEU A 116 39.40 9.79 3.90
N GLU A 117 39.56 9.49 2.61
CA GLU A 117 39.83 10.49 1.57
C GLU A 117 38.64 10.85 0.67
N GLY A 118 37.41 10.81 1.19
CA GLY A 118 36.27 11.16 0.33
C GLY A 118 35.03 11.69 1.01
N GLU A 119 35.10 12.70 1.90
CA GLU A 119 33.88 13.42 2.33
C GLU A 119 34.18 14.73 3.08
N ARG A 120 34.68 15.73 2.37
CA ARG A 120 34.81 17.10 2.88
C ARG A 120 33.58 17.94 2.53
N THR A 121 32.47 17.83 3.27
CA THR A 121 31.39 18.87 3.32
C THR A 121 30.40 18.74 4.50
N VAL A 122 30.65 17.91 5.51
CA VAL A 122 29.68 17.71 6.62
C VAL A 122 30.18 18.33 7.93
N ARG A 123 29.29 19.01 8.67
CA ARG A 123 29.59 19.60 9.98
C ARG A 123 30.06 18.51 10.96
N LYS A 124 31.06 18.85 11.80
CA LYS A 124 31.69 17.90 12.75
C LYS A 124 30.67 17.16 13.64
N SER A 125 29.61 17.83 14.09
CA SER A 125 28.55 17.23 14.93
C SER A 125 27.66 16.23 14.19
N THR A 126 27.38 16.46 12.90
CA THR A 126 26.64 15.50 12.06
C THR A 126 27.49 14.28 11.77
N ARG A 127 28.81 14.46 11.58
CA ARG A 127 29.76 13.35 11.42
C ARG A 127 29.81 12.45 12.65
N THR A 128 29.91 13.04 13.85
CA THR A 128 29.90 12.25 15.09
C THR A 128 28.59 11.50 15.27
N LEU A 129 27.45 12.12 14.94
CA LEU A 129 26.14 11.45 15.02
C LEU A 129 26.04 10.26 14.05
N VAL A 130 26.53 10.39 12.81
CA VAL A 130 26.53 9.29 11.84
C VAL A 130 27.44 8.15 12.31
N ILE A 131 28.63 8.45 12.84
CA ILE A 131 29.56 7.44 13.36
C ILE A 131 28.95 6.69 14.55
N VAL A 132 28.37 7.41 15.52
CA VAL A 132 27.70 6.80 16.68
C VAL A 132 26.56 5.89 16.22
N ARG A 133 25.71 6.38 15.32
CA ARG A 133 24.58 5.60 14.80
C ARG A 133 25.01 4.38 13.99
N GLN A 134 26.14 4.46 13.29
CA GLN A 134 26.70 3.34 12.55
C GLN A 134 27.27 2.29 13.51
N ALA A 135 28.01 2.74 14.53
CA ALA A 135 28.52 1.88 15.60
C ALA A 135 27.40 1.19 16.38
N GLU A 136 26.30 1.89 16.68
CA GLU A 136 25.10 1.30 17.31
C GLU A 136 24.49 0.20 16.44
N ARG A 137 24.33 0.44 15.14
CA ARG A 137 23.79 -0.58 14.21
C ARG A 137 24.70 -1.80 14.12
N ASP A 138 26.00 -1.57 14.05
CA ASP A 138 26.97 -2.64 13.91
C ASP A 138 27.11 -3.43 15.22
N ALA A 139 26.97 -2.77 16.38
CA ALA A 139 26.85 -3.44 17.68
C ALA A 139 25.60 -4.32 17.78
N ILE A 140 24.44 -3.85 17.29
CA ILE A 140 23.20 -4.65 17.26
C ILE A 140 23.36 -5.87 16.35
N LYS A 141 23.94 -5.70 15.15
CA LYS A 141 24.20 -6.82 14.24
C LYS A 141 25.18 -7.82 14.82
N ALA A 142 26.25 -7.35 15.45
CA ALA A 142 27.23 -8.20 16.12
C ALA A 142 26.63 -8.94 17.31
N ALA A 143 25.77 -8.30 18.11
CA ALA A 143 25.06 -8.95 19.20
C ALA A 143 24.08 -10.02 18.70
N LEU A 144 23.36 -9.76 17.60
CA LEU A 144 22.51 -10.76 16.96
C LEU A 144 23.34 -11.95 16.47
N GLN A 145 24.45 -11.72 15.76
CA GLN A 145 25.34 -12.78 15.29
C GLN A 145 26.05 -13.53 16.42
N ALA A 146 26.40 -12.86 17.52
CA ALA A 146 27.03 -13.50 18.69
C ALA A 146 26.02 -14.31 19.53
N SER A 147 24.74 -13.90 19.56
CA SER A 147 23.66 -14.66 20.19
C SER A 147 23.16 -15.83 19.34
N MET A 148 23.47 -15.84 18.03
CA MET A 148 23.31 -17.01 17.18
C MET A 148 24.34 -18.05 17.61
N LYS A 149 23.97 -18.88 18.58
CA LYS A 149 24.72 -20.08 18.97
C LYS A 149 25.09 -20.86 17.70
N PRO A 150 26.33 -21.35 17.55
CA PRO A 150 26.70 -22.17 16.41
C PRO A 150 25.72 -23.33 16.33
N ILE A 151 24.96 -23.36 15.23
CA ILE A 151 23.99 -24.40 14.93
C ILE A 151 24.79 -25.69 14.84
N LYS A 152 24.82 -26.46 15.93
CA LYS A 152 25.22 -27.87 15.86
C LYS A 152 24.23 -28.49 14.88
N ARG A 153 24.71 -28.90 13.72
CA ARG A 153 23.91 -29.63 12.73
C ARG A 153 23.29 -30.81 13.49
N ARG A 154 22.00 -30.72 13.81
CA ARG A 154 21.27 -31.82 14.38
C ARG A 154 21.21 -32.92 13.31
N LYS A 155 21.28 -34.17 13.74
CA LYS A 155 21.13 -35.30 12.82
C LYS A 155 19.80 -35.14 12.08
N GLU A 156 19.88 -35.17 10.76
CA GLU A 156 18.73 -35.22 9.85
C GLU A 156 17.93 -36.49 10.20
N GLY A 157 16.72 -36.33 10.75
CA GLY A 157 15.88 -37.49 11.12
C GLY A 157 14.93 -37.32 12.30
N GLU A 158 15.02 -36.25 13.09
CA GLU A 158 14.02 -35.94 14.13
C GLU A 158 13.41 -34.56 13.86
N GLU A 159 12.80 -34.38 12.69
CA GLU A 159 11.67 -33.45 12.60
C GLU A 159 10.56 -34.07 13.45
N LYS A 160 10.63 -33.76 14.74
CA LYS A 160 9.59 -34.11 15.72
C LYS A 160 8.33 -33.49 15.14
N ARG A 161 7.46 -34.32 14.53
CA ARG A 161 6.15 -33.88 14.04
C ARG A 161 5.52 -33.11 15.18
N MET A 162 5.23 -31.83 14.95
CA MET A 162 4.60 -30.95 15.93
C MET A 162 3.44 -31.72 16.53
N THR A 163 3.47 -31.92 17.84
CA THR A 163 2.33 -32.55 18.50
C THR A 163 1.12 -31.65 18.31
N GLN A 164 -0.08 -32.22 18.34
CA GLN A 164 -1.31 -31.44 18.23
C GLN A 164 -1.35 -30.31 19.28
N GLU A 165 -0.82 -30.54 20.47
CA GLU A 165 -0.68 -29.54 21.54
C GLU A 165 0.30 -28.41 21.18
N GLU A 166 1.42 -28.72 20.54
CA GLU A 166 2.36 -27.71 20.04
C GLU A 166 1.72 -26.86 18.93
N MET A 167 0.94 -27.48 18.04
CA MET A 167 0.19 -26.77 17.00
C MET A 167 -0.88 -25.83 17.60
N LEU A 168 -1.61 -26.29 18.62
CA LEU A 168 -2.59 -25.46 19.32
C LEU A 168 -1.92 -24.32 20.11
N SER A 169 -0.75 -24.56 20.71
CA SER A 169 0.00 -23.54 21.44
C SER A 169 0.57 -22.47 20.50
N GLU A 170 1.04 -22.88 19.32
CA GLU A 170 1.48 -21.95 18.27
C GLU A 170 0.29 -21.15 17.73
N ALA A 171 -0.84 -21.81 17.46
CA ALA A 171 -2.07 -21.14 17.04
C ALA A 171 -2.50 -20.07 18.06
N ALA A 172 -2.53 -20.38 19.36
CA ALA A 172 -2.87 -19.42 20.41
C ALA A 172 -1.91 -18.21 20.47
N GLN A 173 -0.60 -18.44 20.26
CA GLN A 173 0.37 -17.34 20.18
C GLN A 173 0.14 -16.46 18.94
N THR A 174 -0.16 -17.08 17.80
CA THR A 174 -0.47 -16.36 16.57
C THR A 174 -1.79 -15.59 16.69
N GLU A 175 -2.79 -16.12 17.39
CA GLU A 175 -4.05 -15.44 17.68
C GLU A 175 -3.82 -14.15 18.49
N ILE A 176 -3.01 -14.22 19.56
CA ILE A 176 -2.63 -13.03 20.33
C ILE A 176 -1.94 -11.98 19.44
N MET A 177 -1.07 -12.42 18.52
CA MET A 177 -0.36 -11.51 17.63
C MET A 177 -1.29 -10.91 16.56
N ASN A 178 -2.22 -11.71 16.03
CA ASN A 178 -3.23 -11.29 15.07
C ASN A 178 -4.19 -10.27 15.69
N LEU A 179 -4.68 -10.51 16.91
CA LEU A 179 -5.54 -9.57 17.65
C LEU A 179 -4.84 -8.22 17.86
N ARG A 180 -3.58 -8.23 18.29
CA ARG A 180 -2.78 -7.00 18.45
C ARG A 180 -2.55 -6.27 17.13
N ASN A 181 -2.39 -7.00 16.03
CA ASN A 181 -2.22 -6.39 14.72
C ASN A 181 -3.53 -5.79 14.21
N LEU A 182 -4.65 -6.47 14.40
CA LEU A 182 -5.99 -5.98 14.09
C LEU A 182 -6.31 -4.71 14.88
N GLU A 183 -6.05 -4.70 16.18
CA GLU A 183 -6.25 -3.51 17.02
C GLU A 183 -5.46 -2.30 16.51
N ARG A 184 -4.19 -2.50 16.11
CA ARG A 184 -3.39 -1.43 15.51
C ARG A 184 -3.93 -0.96 14.16
N MET A 185 -4.52 -1.85 13.37
CA MET A 185 -5.14 -1.51 12.08
C MET A 185 -6.40 -0.67 12.31
N LEU A 186 -7.31 -1.14 13.17
CA LEU A 186 -8.53 -0.44 13.53
C LEU A 186 -8.25 0.94 14.14
N ALA A 187 -7.25 1.04 15.02
CA ALA A 187 -6.85 2.33 15.59
C ALA A 187 -6.39 3.33 14.52
N ARG A 188 -5.67 2.87 13.49
CA ARG A 188 -5.27 3.71 12.36
C ARG A 188 -6.46 4.09 11.49
N GLU A 189 -7.36 3.16 11.22
CA GLU A 189 -8.58 3.45 10.44
C GLU A 189 -9.46 4.48 11.15
N GLU A 190 -9.66 4.35 12.46
CA GLU A 190 -10.37 5.34 13.26
C GLU A 190 -9.70 6.71 13.21
N GLU A 191 -8.37 6.77 13.32
CA GLU A 191 -7.63 8.02 13.23
C GLU A 191 -7.77 8.66 11.83
N VAL A 192 -7.64 7.86 10.76
CA VAL A 192 -7.84 8.32 9.39
C VAL A 192 -9.28 8.82 9.20
N LYS A 193 -10.28 8.10 9.71
CA LYS A 193 -11.69 8.50 9.65
C LYS A 193 -11.94 9.80 10.39
N LYS A 194 -11.43 9.95 11.62
CA LYS A 194 -11.53 11.19 12.42
C LYS A 194 -10.84 12.38 11.74
N ARG A 195 -9.71 12.16 11.08
CA ARG A 195 -8.97 13.20 10.34
C ARG A 195 -9.60 13.54 8.98
N ALA A 196 -10.23 12.56 8.33
CA ALA A 196 -10.90 12.73 7.04
C ALA A 196 -12.24 13.47 7.16
N VAL A 197 -12.94 13.35 8.29
CA VAL A 197 -14.15 14.13 8.55
C VAL A 197 -13.75 15.57 8.84
N VAL A 198 -13.73 16.40 7.79
CA VAL A 198 -13.54 17.83 7.92
C VAL A 198 -14.81 18.44 8.50
N HIS A 199 -14.85 18.62 9.81
CA HIS A 199 -15.86 19.44 10.48
C HIS A 199 -15.64 20.91 10.10
N LYS A 200 -16.18 21.33 8.96
CA LYS A 200 -16.30 22.75 8.61
C LYS A 200 -17.51 23.29 9.35
N GLU A 201 -17.29 24.15 10.34
CA GLU A 201 -18.37 24.92 10.95
C GLU A 201 -19.00 25.80 9.86
N VAL A 202 -20.23 25.45 9.47
CA VAL A 202 -20.97 26.27 8.50
C VAL A 202 -21.42 27.52 9.22
N TYR A 203 -20.91 28.68 8.79
CA TYR A 203 -21.34 29.97 9.32
C TYR A 203 -22.86 30.13 9.14
N SER A 204 -23.59 30.02 10.25
CA SER A 204 -25.04 30.22 10.33
C SER A 204 -25.38 31.61 10.90
N GLY A 205 -24.52 32.59 10.64
CA GLY A 205 -24.77 33.98 11.03
C GLY A 205 -25.51 34.77 9.95
N PRO A 206 -25.80 36.05 10.23
CA PRO A 206 -26.49 36.95 9.33
C PRO A 206 -25.71 37.13 8.01
N GLN A 207 -26.34 36.91 6.85
CA GLN A 207 -25.64 36.81 5.56
C GLN A 207 -26.32 37.66 4.46
N ILE A 208 -25.51 38.41 3.71
CA ILE A 208 -25.93 39.18 2.54
C ILE A 208 -25.42 38.49 1.27
N ARG A 209 -26.27 38.36 0.25
CA ARG A 209 -25.92 37.82 -1.06
C ARG A 209 -26.20 38.86 -2.14
N TYR A 210 -25.18 39.18 -2.91
CA TYR A 210 -25.31 40.03 -4.09
C TYR A 210 -25.54 39.16 -5.33
N THR A 211 -26.55 39.48 -6.13
CA THR A 211 -26.80 38.81 -7.41
C THR A 211 -27.01 39.87 -8.50
N TYR A 212 -26.43 39.64 -9.67
CA TYR A 212 -26.62 40.48 -10.85
C TYR A 212 -27.36 39.67 -11.90
N LYS A 213 -28.55 40.12 -12.29
CA LYS A 213 -29.40 39.42 -13.25
C LYS A 213 -30.18 40.44 -14.08
N ASN A 214 -30.26 40.23 -15.40
CA ASN A 214 -31.03 41.08 -16.32
C ASN A 214 -30.67 42.57 -16.19
N ASP A 215 -29.37 42.89 -16.22
CA ASP A 215 -28.81 44.23 -16.06
C ASP A 215 -29.18 44.97 -14.76
N LYS A 216 -29.69 44.24 -13.76
CA LYS A 216 -30.07 44.77 -12.45
C LYS A 216 -29.25 44.11 -11.36
N SER A 217 -28.90 44.93 -10.36
CA SER A 217 -28.21 44.52 -9.15
C SER A 217 -29.21 44.26 -8.02
N PHE A 218 -29.09 43.10 -7.36
CA PHE A 218 -29.94 42.71 -6.25
C PHE A 218 -29.08 42.41 -5.02
N LEU A 219 -29.63 42.74 -3.85
CA LEU A 219 -29.02 42.46 -2.57
C LEU A 219 -30.04 41.71 -1.71
N GLU A 220 -29.76 40.44 -1.44
CA GLU A 220 -30.60 39.54 -0.65
C GLU A 220 -30.05 39.43 0.77
N PHE A 221 -30.91 39.68 1.76
CA PHE A 221 -30.59 39.53 3.17
C PHE A 221 -31.17 38.21 3.66
N SER A 222 -30.33 37.39 4.29
CA SER A 222 -30.69 36.03 4.73
C SER A 222 -30.17 35.77 6.15
N LYS A 223 -30.68 34.71 6.80
CA LYS A 223 -30.28 34.29 8.15
C LYS A 223 -30.36 35.40 9.22
N GLY A 224 -31.47 36.14 9.25
CA GLY A 224 -31.75 37.12 10.30
C GLY A 224 -31.25 38.55 10.06
N LEU A 225 -30.62 38.83 8.91
CA LEU A 225 -30.50 40.22 8.46
C LEU A 225 -31.83 40.69 7.88
N SER A 226 -32.33 41.82 8.37
CA SER A 226 -33.43 42.56 7.74
C SER A 226 -32.90 43.89 7.21
N PHE A 227 -33.46 44.32 6.08
CA PHE A 227 -33.12 45.61 5.49
C PHE A 227 -33.90 46.71 6.22
N GLN A 228 -33.23 47.45 7.11
CA GLN A 228 -33.79 48.61 7.80
C GLN A 228 -33.49 49.88 7.00
N SER A 229 -34.13 50.06 5.85
CA SER A 229 -34.12 51.37 5.18
C SER A 229 -35.27 52.22 5.71
N GLU A 230 -35.02 52.98 6.77
CA GLU A 230 -35.88 54.11 7.08
C GLU A 230 -35.58 55.22 6.07
N ILE A 231 -36.39 55.29 5.01
CA ILE A 231 -36.38 56.44 4.12
C ILE A 231 -36.98 57.63 4.88
N CYS A 232 -36.11 58.47 5.45
CA CYS A 232 -36.51 59.73 6.06
C CYS A 232 -37.01 60.68 4.95
N THR A 233 -38.32 60.68 4.69
CA THR A 233 -38.95 61.60 3.73
C THR A 233 -39.42 62.90 4.39
N THR A 234 -39.07 63.14 5.66
CA THR A 234 -39.37 64.41 6.33
C THR A 234 -38.15 65.32 6.26
N PRO A 235 -38.25 66.54 5.69
CA PRO A 235 -37.18 67.51 5.81
C PRO A 235 -37.01 67.82 7.30
N ALA A 236 -35.82 67.55 7.83
CA ALA A 236 -35.48 67.82 9.22
C ALA A 236 -35.83 69.27 9.57
N SER A 237 -36.87 69.49 10.38
CA SER A 237 -37.10 70.78 11.00
C SER A 237 -36.02 70.99 12.05
N CYS A 238 -35.00 71.77 11.72
CA CYS A 238 -34.07 72.34 12.68
C CYS A 238 -34.86 73.08 13.78
N LYS A 239 -34.65 72.69 15.03
CA LYS A 239 -34.88 73.51 16.22
C LYS A 239 -33.55 73.72 16.91
#